data_AF-A0A0S7X0E3-F1
#
_entry.id   AF-A0A0S7X0E3-F1
#
_cell.length_a   1.000
_cell.length_b   1.000
_cell.length_c   1.000
_cell.angle_alpha   90.00
_cell.angle_beta   90.00
_cell.angle_gamma   90.00
#
_symmetry.space_group_name_H-M   'P 1'
#
loop_
_entity.id
_entity.type
_entity.pdbx_description
1 polymer ?
#
loop_
_entity_poly.entity_id
_entity_poly.type
_entity_poly.pdbx_seq_one_letter_code
_entity_poly.pdbx_strand_id
1 'polypeptide(L)'
;MMKISIKLLLIVLMIGFCTDICYSAKHWSKTYGGSDFDLATSIQQTQDGGYIVAGYTRSFGADLHDIWVFKLDSSGNISWQKTYSENRGNGVSSIQQTTDGGYIV
;
A
#
# COMPACT_ATOMS: atom_id res chain seq x y z
N MET A 1 29.70 -20.35 38.84
CA MET A 1 28.62 -20.84 37.96
C MET A 1 27.29 -20.31 38.47
N MET A 2 26.65 -19.39 37.74
CA MET A 2 25.37 -18.78 38.12
C MET A 2 24.23 -19.78 37.86
N LYS A 3 23.52 -20.23 38.90
CA LYS A 3 22.38 -21.14 38.76
C LYS A 3 21.10 -20.33 38.53
N ILE A 4 20.62 -20.33 37.30
CA ILE A 4 19.31 -19.76 36.95
C ILE A 4 18.23 -20.68 37.54
N SER A 5 17.33 -20.11 38.35
CA SER A 5 16.25 -20.86 39.00
C SER A 5 15.18 -21.26 37.99
N ILE A 6 14.64 -22.48 38.09
CA ILE A 6 13.54 -22.98 37.24
C ILE A 6 12.32 -22.05 37.31
N LYS A 7 12.06 -21.41 38.46
CA LYS A 7 11.00 -20.40 38.59
C LYS A 7 11.27 -19.17 37.70
N LEU A 8 12.53 -18.77 37.56
CA LEU A 8 12.94 -17.65 36.70
C LEU A 8 12.85 -18.03 35.21
N LEU A 9 13.21 -19.28 34.87
CA LEU A 9 13.08 -19.82 33.51
C LEU A 9 11.62 -19.90 33.05
N LEU A 10 10.70 -20.30 33.94
CA LEU A 10 9.26 -20.37 33.64
C LEU A 10 8.64 -18.98 33.46
N ILE A 11 9.07 -17.97 34.24
CA ILE A 11 8.60 -16.58 34.08
C ILE A 11 9.05 -16.01 32.74
N VAL A 12 10.29 -16.26 32.31
CA VAL A 12 10.79 -15.83 30.99
C VAL A 12 10.02 -16.54 29.86
N LEU A 13 9.67 -17.81 30.03
CA LEU A 13 8.85 -18.56 29.06
C LEU A 13 7.42 -17.99 28.94
N MET A 14 6.80 -17.59 30.06
CA MET A 14 5.44 -17.03 30.09
C MET A 14 5.38 -15.61 29.53
N ILE A 15 6.42 -14.80 29.72
CA ILE A 15 6.54 -13.46 29.11
C ILE A 15 6.82 -13.59 27.60
N GLY A 16 7.63 -14.57 27.18
CA GLY A 16 7.93 -14.82 25.76
C GLY A 16 6.77 -15.37 24.93
N PHE A 17 5.82 -16.09 25.55
CA PHE A 17 4.60 -16.55 24.86
C PHE A 17 3.48 -15.50 24.81
N CYS A 18 3.52 -14.47 25.65
CA CYS A 18 2.52 -13.40 25.67
C CYS A 18 2.76 -12.34 24.58
N THR A 19 3.99 -12.23 24.06
CA THR A 19 4.32 -11.27 23.00
C THR A 19 3.88 -11.69 21.60
N ASP A 20 3.51 -12.96 21.39
CA ASP A 20 3.11 -13.49 20.08
C ASP A 20 1.59 -13.66 19.91
N ILE A 21 0.77 -13.00 20.73
CA ILE A 21 -0.69 -13.01 20.58
C ILE A 21 -1.16 -11.67 20.01
N CYS A 22 -1.37 -11.66 18.69
CA CYS A 22 -2.27 -10.76 17.96
C CYS A 22 -2.17 -9.27 18.33
N TYR A 23 -0.98 -8.67 18.17
CA TYR A 23 -0.98 -7.28 17.76
C TYR A 23 -1.38 -7.30 16.29
N SER A 24 -2.65 -7.05 15.99
CA SER A 24 -3.00 -6.53 14.67
C SER A 24 -2.35 -5.16 14.58
N ALA A 25 -1.05 -5.16 14.28
CA ALA A 25 -0.29 -3.97 13.99
C ALA A 25 -1.07 -3.30 12.88
N LYS A 26 -1.65 -2.14 13.17
CA LYS A 26 -2.32 -1.34 12.17
C LYS A 26 -1.30 -1.09 11.06
N HIS A 27 -1.37 -1.88 9.99
CA HIS A 27 -0.82 -1.49 8.71
C HIS A 27 -1.45 -0.13 8.41
N TRP A 28 -0.60 0.82 8.01
CA TRP A 28 -0.95 2.22 7.90
C TRP A 28 -2.29 2.44 7.20
N SER A 29 -2.94 3.55 7.50
CA SER A 29 -4.14 4.00 6.78
C SER A 29 -3.93 5.44 6.37
N LYS A 30 -4.10 5.72 5.08
CA LYS A 30 -3.88 7.02 4.46
C LYS A 30 -4.93 7.24 3.38
N THR A 31 -5.29 8.50 3.20
CA THR A 31 -6.15 8.97 2.12
C THR A 31 -5.28 9.61 1.04
N TYR A 32 -5.62 9.35 -0.22
CA TYR A 32 -4.91 9.88 -1.37
C TYR A 32 -5.93 10.61 -2.24
N GLY A 33 -5.63 11.86 -2.58
CA GLY A 33 -6.53 12.75 -3.29
C GLY A 33 -6.12 14.21 -3.08
N GLY A 34 -6.74 15.12 -3.81
CA GLY A 34 -6.44 16.56 -3.76
C GLY A 34 -7.67 17.42 -3.56
N SER A 35 -7.75 18.53 -4.31
CA SER A 35 -8.79 19.56 -4.13
C SER A 35 -10.13 19.24 -4.79
N ASP A 36 -10.20 18.19 -5.61
CA ASP A 36 -11.38 17.80 -6.39
C ASP A 36 -11.58 16.27 -6.35
N PHE A 37 -12.41 15.75 -7.24
CA PHE A 37 -12.80 14.35 -7.31
C PHE A 37 -11.63 13.43 -7.66
N ASP A 38 -11.41 12.42 -6.82
CA ASP A 38 -10.45 11.35 -7.04
C ASP A 38 -11.09 10.00 -6.70
N LEU A 39 -10.88 9.00 -7.55
CA LEU A 39 -11.47 7.67 -7.39
C LEU A 39 -10.45 6.61 -7.79
N ALA A 40 -10.06 5.76 -6.84
CA ALA A 40 -9.30 4.54 -7.14
C ALA A 40 -10.25 3.46 -7.70
N THR A 41 -9.89 2.85 -8.83
CA THR A 41 -10.64 1.74 -9.43
C THR A 41 -9.93 0.40 -9.24
N SER A 42 -8.61 0.41 -9.09
CA SER A 42 -7.82 -0.80 -8.95
C SER A 42 -6.58 -0.57 -8.09
N ILE A 43 -6.23 -1.57 -7.28
CA ILE A 43 -5.04 -1.59 -6.43
C ILE A 43 -4.44 -2.99 -6.44
N GLN A 44 -3.11 -3.06 -6.46
CA GLN A 44 -2.38 -4.32 -6.37
C GLN A 44 -1.13 -4.16 -5.49
N GLN A 45 -0.86 -5.13 -4.64
CA GLN A 45 0.41 -5.20 -3.92
C GLN A 45 1.55 -5.55 -4.89
N THR A 46 2.67 -4.85 -4.77
CA THR A 46 3.84 -5.07 -5.61
C THR A 46 4.87 -5.97 -4.94
N GLN A 47 5.74 -6.61 -5.74
CA GLN A 47 6.74 -7.58 -5.24
C GLN A 47 7.73 -7.00 -4.23
N ASP A 48 7.97 -5.69 -4.28
CA ASP A 48 8.81 -4.94 -3.34
C ASP A 48 8.09 -4.61 -2.01
N GLY A 49 6.88 -5.14 -1.80
CA GLY A 49 6.07 -4.91 -0.60
C GLY A 49 5.31 -3.57 -0.59
N GLY A 50 5.39 -2.80 -1.67
CA GLY A 50 4.58 -1.61 -1.91
C GLY A 50 3.21 -1.93 -2.53
N TYR A 51 2.58 -0.91 -3.09
CA TYR A 51 1.31 -1.04 -3.82
C TYR A 51 1.34 -0.18 -5.08
N ILE A 52 0.61 -0.60 -6.10
CA ILE A 52 0.32 0.21 -7.28
C ILE A 52 -1.18 0.44 -7.33
N VAL A 53 -1.58 1.68 -7.58
CA VAL A 53 -2.98 2.11 -7.61
C VAL A 53 -3.24 2.82 -8.92
N ALA A 54 -4.41 2.57 -9.49
CA ALA A 54 -4.91 3.31 -10.64
C ALA A 54 -6.37 3.71 -10.46
N GLY A 55 -6.74 4.80 -11.12
CA GLY A 55 -8.08 5.36 -11.03
C GLY A 55 -8.20 6.67 -11.81
N TYR A 56 -9.17 7.49 -11.41
CA TYR A 56 -9.45 8.79 -12.00
C TYR A 56 -9.07 9.91 -11.04
N THR A 57 -8.66 11.04 -11.61
CA THR A 57 -8.40 12.29 -10.88
C THR A 57 -8.98 13.48 -11.63
N ARG A 58 -9.51 14.43 -10.87
CA ARG A 58 -9.70 15.84 -11.27
C ARG A 58 -8.77 16.77 -10.49
N SER A 59 -8.08 16.24 -9.48
CA SER A 59 -7.17 16.99 -8.61
C SER A 59 -5.77 17.18 -9.19
N PHE A 60 -5.28 16.23 -9.99
CA PHE A 60 -3.89 16.19 -10.46
C PHE A 60 -3.76 16.20 -11.98
N GLY A 61 -4.89 16.27 -12.68
CA GLY A 61 -5.01 16.23 -14.14
C GLY A 61 -5.21 17.61 -14.79
N ALA A 62 -5.09 17.64 -16.11
CA ALA A 62 -5.50 18.77 -16.95
C ALA A 62 -6.98 18.71 -17.32
N ASP A 63 -7.59 17.51 -17.39
CA ASP A 63 -8.98 17.30 -17.80
C ASP A 63 -9.85 16.69 -16.70
N LEU A 64 -11.17 16.64 -16.93
CA LEU A 64 -12.18 16.17 -15.98
C LEU A 64 -12.15 14.66 -15.68
N HIS A 65 -11.39 13.88 -16.45
CA HIS A 65 -11.37 12.41 -16.35
C HIS A 65 -9.97 11.84 -16.61
N ASP A 66 -8.96 12.48 -16.04
CA ASP A 66 -7.58 12.00 -16.19
C ASP A 66 -7.36 10.72 -15.39
N ILE A 67 -6.58 9.83 -15.98
CA ILE A 67 -6.13 8.61 -15.33
C ILE A 67 -5.01 9.00 -14.36
N TRP A 68 -5.13 8.57 -13.10
CA TRP A 68 -4.09 8.73 -12.10
C TRP A 68 -3.53 7.37 -11.73
N VAL A 69 -2.22 7.19 -11.94
CA VAL A 69 -1.48 5.99 -11.54
C VAL A 69 -0.41 6.40 -10.54
N PHE A 70 -0.40 5.77 -9.37
CA PHE A 70 0.58 6.06 -8.34
C PHE A 70 1.05 4.81 -7.63
N LYS A 71 2.35 4.80 -7.29
CA LYS A 71 3.00 3.73 -6.52
C LYS A 71 3.19 4.18 -5.08
N LEU A 72 2.84 3.30 -4.17
CA LEU A 72 3.06 3.43 -2.73
C LEU A 72 4.22 2.52 -2.31
N ASP A 73 5.04 3.00 -1.38
CA ASP A 73 5.97 2.15 -0.64
C ASP A 73 5.23 1.28 0.41
N SER A 74 5.95 0.40 1.10
CA SER A 74 5.39 -0.47 2.15
C SER A 74 4.79 0.28 3.34
N SER A 75 5.12 1.57 3.49
CA SER A 75 4.60 2.48 4.53
C SER A 75 3.47 3.39 4.01
N GLY A 76 3.02 3.20 2.77
CA GLY A 76 1.98 4.00 2.14
C GLY A 76 2.44 5.41 1.76
N ASN A 77 3.72 5.67 1.53
CA ASN A 77 4.15 6.95 0.95
C ASN A 77 4.17 6.83 -0.57
N ILE A 78 3.75 7.88 -1.26
CA ILE A 78 3.82 7.94 -2.73
C ILE A 78 5.30 7.95 -3.13
N SER A 79 5.75 6.86 -3.75
CA SER A 79 7.08 6.75 -4.35
C SER A 79 7.15 7.50 -5.67
N TRP A 80 6.09 7.42 -6.47
CA TRP A 80 5.90 8.20 -7.69
C TRP A 80 4.42 8.23 -8.08
N GLN A 81 4.05 9.20 -8.90
CA GLN A 81 2.72 9.31 -9.49
C GLN A 81 2.79 9.88 -10.91
N LYS A 82 1.82 9.50 -11.74
CA LYS A 82 1.67 9.95 -13.12
C LYS A 82 0.20 10.16 -13.46
N THR A 83 -0.06 11.15 -14.29
CA THR A 83 -1.39 11.40 -14.86
C THR A 83 -1.36 11.22 -16.37
N TYR A 84 -2.44 10.65 -16.90
CA TYR A 84 -2.62 10.41 -18.34
C TYR A 84 -3.97 10.93 -18.78
N SER A 85 -3.95 11.91 -19.69
CA SER A 85 -5.13 12.53 -20.27
C SER A 85 -5.41 11.86 -21.62
N GLU A 86 -6.27 10.84 -21.63
CA GLU A 86 -6.74 10.23 -22.87
C GLU A 86 -8.08 10.88 -23.28
N ASN A 87 -8.05 11.61 -24.39
CA ASN A 87 -9.20 12.31 -24.98
C ASN A 87 -10.38 11.40 -25.42
N ARG A 88 -10.37 10.10 -25.05
CA ARG A 88 -11.32 9.10 -25.55
C ARG A 88 -11.67 8.04 -24.50
N GLY A 89 -12.37 8.47 -23.44
CA GLY A 89 -13.54 7.78 -22.88
C GLY A 89 -13.47 6.30 -22.44
N ASN A 90 -12.30 5.65 -22.43
CA ASN A 90 -12.12 4.32 -21.87
C ASN A 90 -11.15 4.44 -20.72
N GLY A 91 -11.66 4.54 -19.50
CA GLY A 91 -10.80 4.69 -18.34
C GLY A 91 -10.34 3.37 -17.73
N VAL A 92 -9.58 3.47 -16.64
CA VAL A 92 -8.87 2.33 -16.06
C VAL A 92 -9.82 1.35 -15.38
N SER A 93 -9.77 0.10 -15.84
CA SER A 93 -10.50 -1.02 -15.24
C SER A 93 -9.64 -1.85 -14.29
N SER A 94 -8.34 -1.98 -14.56
CA SER A 94 -7.42 -2.79 -13.74
C SER A 94 -5.99 -2.32 -13.89
N ILE A 95 -5.20 -2.43 -12.83
CA ILE A 95 -3.74 -2.30 -12.91
C ILE A 95 -3.07 -3.61 -12.49
N GLN A 96 -2.03 -4.01 -13.22
CA GLN A 96 -1.28 -5.25 -12.96
C GLN A 96 0.23 -5.00 -13.08
N GLN A 97 1.01 -5.48 -12.11
CA GLN A 97 2.47 -5.56 -12.18
C GLN A 97 2.87 -6.76 -13.03
N THR A 98 3.77 -6.55 -13.98
CA THR A 98 4.32 -7.60 -14.85
C THR A 98 5.49 -8.30 -14.18
N THR A 99 5.82 -9.51 -14.65
CA THR A 99 6.92 -10.32 -14.12
C THR A 99 8.31 -9.70 -14.32
N ASP A 100 8.45 -8.78 -15.26
CA ASP A 100 9.67 -7.99 -15.49
C ASP A 100 9.75 -6.72 -14.62
N GLY A 101 8.77 -6.49 -13.74
CA GLY A 101 8.73 -5.34 -12.83
C GLY A 101 8.02 -4.10 -13.39
N GLY A 102 7.53 -4.16 -14.63
CA GLY A 102 6.67 -3.12 -15.22
C GLY A 102 5.23 -3.12 -14.70
N TYR A 103 4.39 -2.27 -15.30
CA TYR A 103 2.97 -2.13 -14.97
C TYR A 103 2.12 -2.01 -16.25
N ILE A 104 0.95 -2.65 -16.25
CA ILE A 104 -0.06 -2.55 -17.32
C ILE A 104 -1.34 -1.99 -16.69
N VAL A 105 -1.96 -1.04 -17.39
CA VAL A 105 -3.15 -0.27 -16.99
C VAL A 105 -4.19 -0.32 -18.10
#